data_AF-A0A1Y2T508-F1
#
_entry.id   AF-A0A1Y2T508-F1
#
_cell.length_a   1.000
_cell.length_b   1.000
_cell.length_c   1.000
_cell.angle_alpha   90.00
_cell.angle_beta   90.00
_cell.angle_gamma   90.00
#
_symmetry.space_group_name_H-M   'P 1'
#
loop_
_entity.id
_entity.type
_entity.pdbx_description
1 polymer ?
#
loop_
_entity_poly.entity_id
_entity_poly.type
_entity_poly.pdbx_seq_one_letter_code
_entity_poly.pdbx_strand_id
1 'polypeptide(L)'
;MRAVAQLPPDRRPPVHTRAFGKASAVLGEPDLVVDVRPVWETKLAAIRAHRSQSALVLADDDPEAQERLRRDRTQEAYYVWKFED
;
A
#
# COMPACT_ATOMS: atom_id res chain seq x y z
N MET A 1 15.61 3.59 6.20
CA MET A 1 15.16 4.90 5.67
C MET A 1 16.23 5.97 5.86
N ARG A 2 17.21 6.08 4.95
CA ARG A 2 18.39 6.95 5.17
C ARG A 2 18.21 8.42 4.78
N ALA A 3 17.44 8.70 3.73
CA ALA A 3 17.20 10.07 3.29
C ALA A 3 16.41 10.89 4.33
N VAL A 4 15.30 10.33 4.82
CA VAL A 4 14.46 10.99 5.83
C VAL A 4 15.17 11.11 7.18
N ALA A 5 16.00 10.14 7.57
CA ALA A 5 16.76 10.19 8.83
C ALA A 5 17.76 11.34 8.91
N GLN A 6 18.20 11.89 7.76
CA GLN A 6 19.09 13.05 7.71
C GLN A 6 18.40 14.37 8.06
N LEU A 7 17.06 14.41 8.07
CA LEU A 7 16.33 15.59 8.55
C LEU A 7 16.44 15.67 10.08
N PRO A 8 16.46 16.89 10.66
CA PRO A 8 16.29 17.10 12.10
C PRO A 8 15.06 16.34 12.63
N PRO A 9 15.12 15.72 13.84
CA PRO A 9 14.05 14.86 14.35
C PRO A 9 12.65 15.50 14.29
N ASP A 10 12.55 16.78 14.62
CA ASP A 10 11.34 17.60 14.60
C ASP A 10 10.79 17.88 13.19
N ARG A 11 11.60 17.66 12.15
CA ARG A 11 11.24 17.88 10.75
C ARG A 11 11.04 16.60 9.94
N ARG A 12 11.21 15.43 10.57
CA ARG A 12 11.01 14.12 9.90
C ARG A 12 9.50 13.90 9.70
N PRO A 13 8.99 13.81 8.45
CA PRO A 13 7.60 13.43 8.25
C PRO A 13 7.37 11.97 8.67
N PRO A 14 6.14 11.60 9.07
CA PRO A 14 5.75 10.21 9.24
C PRO A 14 6.00 9.44 7.94
N VAL A 15 6.59 8.25 8.06
CA VAL A 15 6.85 7.37 6.92
C VAL A 15 5.94 6.16 7.05
N HIS A 16 4.89 6.15 6.25
CA HIS A 16 4.02 4.98 6.12
C HIS A 16 4.67 3.97 5.17
N THR A 17 4.83 2.75 5.67
CA THR A 17 5.41 1.62 4.94
C THR A 17 4.37 0.52 4.81
N ARG A 18 4.54 -0.38 3.85
CA ARG A 18 3.64 -1.52 3.65
C ARG A 18 4.40 -2.82 3.80
N ALA A 19 3.86 -3.75 4.58
CA ALA A 19 4.40 -5.10 4.64
C ALA A 19 4.27 -5.78 3.28
N PHE A 20 5.34 -6.46 2.85
CA PHE A 20 5.38 -7.21 1.59
C PHE A 20 5.68 -8.70 1.86
N GLY A 21 5.03 -9.58 1.11
CA GLY A 21 5.19 -11.02 1.26
C GLY A 21 4.80 -11.52 2.66
N LYS A 22 5.69 -12.27 3.31
CA LYS A 22 5.46 -12.87 4.64
C LYS A 22 5.71 -11.91 5.81
N ALA A 23 6.08 -10.65 5.53
CA ALA A 23 6.46 -9.70 6.57
C ALA A 23 5.33 -9.40 7.56
N SER A 24 4.06 -9.40 7.12
CA SER A 24 2.92 -9.16 8.00
C SER A 24 2.81 -10.18 9.15
N ALA A 25 3.19 -11.44 8.90
CA ALA A 25 3.18 -12.49 9.93
C ALA A 25 4.24 -12.26 11.03
N VAL A 26 5.30 -11.51 10.71
CA VAL A 26 6.39 -11.18 11.64
C VAL A 26 6.14 -9.85 12.33
N LEU A 27 5.60 -8.87 11.60
CA LEU A 27 5.36 -7.52 12.10
C LEU A 27 4.12 -7.42 12.99
N GLY A 28 3.18 -8.36 12.88
CA GLY A 28 1.91 -8.30 13.60
C GLY A 28 0.95 -7.28 12.99
N GLU A 29 0.10 -6.70 13.83
CA GLU A 29 -0.93 -5.75 13.41
C GLU A 29 -0.34 -4.44 12.85
N PRO A 30 -0.95 -3.85 11.79
CA PRO A 30 -0.52 -2.57 11.25
C PRO A 30 -0.84 -1.40 12.17
N ASP A 31 -0.05 -0.33 12.09
CA ASP A 31 -0.28 0.91 12.84
C ASP A 31 -1.46 1.72 12.29
N LEU A 32 -1.78 1.57 10.99
CA LEU A 32 -2.84 2.32 10.32
C LEU A 32 -3.57 1.45 9.31
N VAL A 33 -4.91 1.50 9.33
CA VAL A 33 -5.78 0.91 8.30
C VAL A 33 -6.65 2.02 7.69
N VAL A 34 -6.52 2.22 6.38
CA VAL A 34 -7.22 3.27 5.63
C VAL A 34 -8.25 2.65 4.71
N ASP A 35 -9.49 3.13 4.78
CA ASP A 35 -10.50 2.84 3.77
C ASP A 35 -10.21 3.64 2.49
N VAL A 36 -9.90 2.92 1.41
CA VAL A 36 -9.56 3.49 0.11
C VAL A 36 -10.68 3.36 -0.91
N ARG A 37 -11.89 2.91 -0.52
CA ARG A 37 -13.06 2.91 -1.40
C ARG A 37 -13.33 4.26 -2.08
N PRO A 38 -13.19 5.42 -1.40
CA PRO A 38 -13.46 6.72 -2.02
C PRO A 38 -12.55 7.05 -3.22
N VAL A 39 -11.37 6.43 -3.29
CA VAL A 39 -10.34 6.68 -4.31
C VAL A 39 -10.05 5.46 -5.19
N TRP A 40 -10.92 4.45 -5.13
CA TRP A 40 -10.73 3.17 -5.81
C TRP A 40 -10.49 3.32 -7.31
N GLU A 41 -11.33 4.11 -7.99
CA GLU A 41 -11.23 4.30 -9.44
C GLU A 41 -9.89 4.94 -9.85
N THR A 42 -9.43 5.94 -9.09
CA THR A 42 -8.13 6.58 -9.31
C THR A 42 -6.98 5.59 -9.12
N LYS A 43 -7.04 4.77 -8.07
CA LYS A 43 -6.05 3.73 -7.80
C LYS A 43 -6.01 2.69 -8.92
N LEU A 44 -7.18 2.21 -9.37
CA LEU A 44 -7.27 1.22 -10.44
C LEU A 44 -6.73 1.78 -11.76
N ALA A 45 -7.07 3.03 -12.10
CA ALA A 45 -6.53 3.71 -13.28
C ALA A 45 -5.00 3.84 -13.22
N ALA A 46 -4.45 4.21 -12.06
CA ALA A 46 -3.00 4.29 -11.87
C ALA A 46 -2.30 2.93 -12.05
N ILE A 47 -2.88 1.84 -11.52
CA ILE A 47 -2.34 0.48 -11.70
C ILE A 47 -2.39 0.08 -13.19
N ARG A 48 -3.50 0.34 -13.88
CA ARG A 48 -3.69 0.05 -15.31
C ARG A 48 -2.71 0.80 -16.20
N ALA A 49 -2.39 2.06 -15.88
CA ALA A 49 -1.41 2.87 -16.60
C ALA A 49 0.00 2.24 -16.57
N HIS A 50 0.36 1.51 -15.51
CA HIS A 50 1.64 0.83 -15.35
C HIS A 50 1.55 -0.65 -15.78
N ARG A 51 1.02 -0.89 -16.99
CA ARG A 51 0.71 -2.23 -17.51
C ARG A 51 1.90 -3.20 -17.45
N SER A 52 3.11 -2.76 -17.82
CA SER A 52 4.31 -3.62 -17.83
C SER A 52 4.67 -4.18 -16.45
N GLN A 53 4.23 -3.53 -15.36
CA GLN A 53 4.46 -3.95 -13.98
C GLN A 53 3.23 -4.63 -13.37
N SER A 54 2.04 -4.33 -13.88
CA SER A 54 0.75 -4.73 -13.28
C SER A 54 0.02 -5.82 -14.07
N ALA A 55 0.50 -6.22 -15.25
CA ALA A 55 -0.18 -7.15 -16.15
C ALA A 55 -0.54 -8.49 -15.51
N LEU A 56 0.32 -9.04 -14.65
CA LEU A 56 0.05 -10.29 -13.91
C LEU A 56 -1.06 -10.16 -12.86
N VAL A 57 -1.30 -8.95 -12.36
CA VAL A 57 -2.28 -8.67 -11.30
C VAL A 57 -3.64 -8.24 -11.87
N LEU A 58 -3.64 -7.72 -13.11
CA LEU A 58 -4.82 -7.21 -13.81
C LEU A 58 -5.25 -8.10 -15.00
N ALA A 59 -4.74 -9.33 -15.08
CA ALA A 59 -4.86 -10.17 -16.28
C ALA A 59 -6.29 -10.61 -16.64
N ASP A 60 -7.26 -10.42 -15.74
CA ASP A 60 -8.60 -10.97 -15.89
C ASP A 60 -9.64 -9.86 -16.04
N ASP A 61 -10.22 -9.77 -17.24
CA ASP A 61 -11.35 -8.88 -17.54
C ASP A 61 -12.69 -9.47 -17.04
N ASP A 62 -12.68 -10.62 -16.36
CA ASP A 62 -13.82 -11.21 -15.66
C ASP A 62 -14.43 -10.21 -14.64
N PRO A 63 -15.71 -9.81 -14.80
CA PRO A 63 -16.39 -8.92 -13.87
C PRO A 63 -16.38 -9.42 -12.42
N GLU A 64 -16.50 -10.73 -12.19
CA GLU A 64 -16.44 -11.27 -10.83
C GLU A 64 -15.03 -11.15 -10.24
N ALA A 65 -13.98 -11.38 -11.04
CA ALA A 65 -12.60 -11.17 -10.63
C ALA A 65 -12.33 -9.70 -10.27
N GLN A 66 -12.86 -8.76 -11.05
CA GLN A 66 -12.74 -7.34 -10.76
C GLN A 66 -13.47 -6.95 -9.46
N GLU A 67 -14.65 -7.50 -9.19
CA GLU A 67 -15.37 -7.25 -7.94
C GLU A 67 -14.67 -7.87 -6.73
N ARG A 68 -14.14 -9.10 -6.86
CA ARG A 68 -13.28 -9.71 -5.82
C ARG A 68 -12.06 -8.83 -5.53
N LEU A 69 -11.37 -8.39 -6.58
CA LEU A 69 -10.21 -7.51 -6.47
C LEU A 69 -10.56 -6.17 -5.79
N ARG A 70 -11.72 -5.59 -6.10
CA ARG A 70 -12.25 -4.39 -5.44
C ARG A 70 -12.47 -4.66 -3.95
N ARG A 71 -13.21 -5.71 -3.61
CA ARG A 71 -13.53 -6.08 -2.22
C ARG A 71 -12.29 -6.30 -1.38
N ASP A 72 -11.29 -7.00 -1.93
CA ASP A 72 -10.08 -7.36 -1.19
C ASP A 72 -9.06 -6.21 -1.12
N ARG A 73 -9.29 -5.10 -1.85
CA ARG A 73 -8.39 -3.93 -1.89
C ARG A 73 -9.07 -2.62 -1.47
N THR A 74 -10.22 -2.71 -0.79
CA THR A 74 -10.92 -1.56 -0.20
C THR A 74 -10.19 -0.97 0.99
N GLN A 75 -9.28 -1.72 1.61
CA GLN A 75 -8.48 -1.25 2.74
C GLN A 75 -6.99 -1.33 2.43
N GLU A 76 -6.23 -0.38 2.96
CA GLU A 76 -4.77 -0.41 2.97
C GLU A 76 -4.24 -0.36 4.39
N ALA A 77 -3.32 -1.27 4.69
CA ALA A 77 -2.65 -1.38 5.97
C ALA A 77 -1.22 -0.85 5.85
N TYR A 78 -0.83 0.00 6.79
CA TYR A 78 0.50 0.61 6.84
C TYR A 78 1.13 0.43 8.22
N TYR A 79 2.45 0.34 8.21
CA TYR A 79 3.31 0.36 9.39
C TYR A 79 4.09 1.67 9.39
N VAL A 80 4.17 2.35 10.53
CA VAL A 80 4.91 3.61 10.66
C VAL A 80 6.37 3.28 10.95
N TRP A 81 7.28 3.73 10.07
CA TRP A 81 8.70 3.52 10.28
C TRP A 81 9.16 4.22 11.56
N LYS A 82 9.78 3.45 12.46
CA LYS A 82 10.39 3.97 13.69
C LYS A 82 11.86 4.28 13.41
N PHE A 83 12.26 5.53 13.59
CA PHE A 83 13.66 5.91 13.55
C PHE A 83 14.31 5.54 14.88
N GLU A 84 15.50 4.95 14.83
CA GLU A 84 16.38 4.81 15.98
C GLU A 84 17.15 6.13 16.09
N ASP A 85 17.11 6.76 17.27
CA ASP A 85 17.87 7.98 17.54
C ASP A 85 19.33 7.67 17.93
#